data_AF-A0A7J6T6Q2-F1
#
_entry.id   AF-A0A7J6T6Q2-F1
#
_cell.length_a   1.000
_cell.length_b   1.000
_cell.length_c   1.000
_cell.angle_alpha   90.00
_cell.angle_beta   90.00
_cell.angle_gamma   90.00
#
_symmetry.space_group_name_H-M   'P 1'
#
loop_
_entity.id
_entity.type
_entity.pdbx_description
1 polymer ?
#
loop_
_entity_poly.entity_id
_entity_poly.type
_entity_poly.pdbx_seq_one_letter_code
_entity_poly.pdbx_strand_id
1 'polypeptide(L)'
;MDGVLCNLDAALGREMHDRYGVLPIAPSQRIRYSITTEYSSLDESYRDYVLEILYSRGFFESIPPIPGAIQGVKLLASVPNVKARTSSSALLPCHLRHQVIVTSSYLLDSRHCASEKKKWPEPPTGTTPRFIVDLVLDKTLLFGDVLIDDNPRITGSCSPPMFGHQVLFTQPYNMRAKARLRLDGWFTTLEEAEVFVEVTSGFTRILGSESDNNFNGISSVIAA
;
A
#
# COMPACT_ATOMS: atom_id res chain seq x y z
N MET A 1 -4.18 -0.17 1.34
CA MET A 1 -4.53 1.18 1.85
C MET A 1 -3.92 1.43 3.22
N ASP A 2 -4.37 0.73 4.26
CA ASP A 2 -3.73 0.81 5.60
C ASP A 2 -2.28 0.34 5.50
N GLY A 3 -1.36 0.98 6.23
CA GLY A 3 0.06 0.62 6.22
C GLY A 3 0.79 0.87 4.89
N VAL A 4 0.12 1.44 3.88
CA VAL A 4 0.70 1.76 2.57
C VAL A 4 0.43 3.21 2.22
N LEU A 5 -0.83 3.63 2.30
CA LEU A 5 -1.26 5.01 2.05
C LEU A 5 -1.58 5.76 3.34
N CYS A 6 -2.14 5.06 4.34
CA CYS A 6 -2.62 5.65 5.59
C CYS A 6 -1.85 5.08 6.77
N ASN A 7 -1.51 5.92 7.74
CA ASN A 7 -0.75 5.50 8.92
C ASN A 7 -1.67 4.95 10.03
N LEU A 8 -2.19 3.73 9.82
CA LEU A 8 -3.11 3.05 10.75
C LEU A 8 -2.48 2.88 12.15
N ASP A 9 -1.23 2.44 12.21
CA ASP A 9 -0.50 2.22 13.47
C ASP A 9 -0.44 3.48 14.33
N ALA A 10 -0.05 4.62 13.73
CA ALA A 10 0.03 5.88 14.47
C ALA A 10 -1.35 6.41 14.86
N ALA A 11 -2.36 6.26 14.00
CA ALA A 11 -3.73 6.68 14.31
C ALA A 11 -4.32 5.86 15.46
N LEU A 12 -4.21 4.53 15.40
CA LEU A 12 -4.67 3.65 16.47
C LEU A 12 -3.90 3.91 17.76
N GLY A 13 -2.58 4.09 17.70
CA GLY A 13 -1.76 4.39 18.87
C GLY A 13 -2.20 5.65 19.60
N ARG A 14 -2.52 6.73 18.87
CA ARG A 14 -3.08 7.95 19.48
C ARG A 14 -4.41 7.69 20.17
N GLU A 15 -5.35 7.02 19.50
CA GLU A 15 -6.66 6.71 20.10
C GLU A 15 -6.55 5.77 21.32
N MET A 16 -5.62 4.80 21.29
CA MET A 16 -5.33 3.93 22.44
C MET A 16 -4.83 4.73 23.63
N HIS A 17 -3.97 5.71 23.39
CA HIS A 17 -3.47 6.61 24.42
C HIS A 17 -4.57 7.53 24.95
N ASP A 18 -5.29 8.21 24.06
CA ASP A 18 -6.25 9.25 24.39
C ASP A 18 -7.49 8.68 25.10
N ARG A 19 -7.97 7.48 24.70
CA ARG A 19 -9.19 6.88 25.26
C ARG A 19 -8.92 5.98 26.47
N TYR A 20 -7.78 5.28 26.49
CA TYR A 20 -7.54 4.21 27.47
C TYR A 20 -6.23 4.37 28.25
N GLY A 21 -5.44 5.43 27.99
CA GLY A 21 -4.15 5.65 28.64
C GLY A 21 -3.08 4.63 28.26
N VAL A 22 -3.32 3.81 27.23
CA VAL A 22 -2.38 2.78 26.78
C VAL A 22 -1.32 3.44 25.90
N LEU A 23 -0.05 3.33 26.29
CA LEU A 23 1.04 3.92 25.52
C LEU A 23 1.09 3.33 24.09
N PRO A 24 1.30 4.17 23.06
CA PRO A 24 1.49 3.67 21.71
C PRO A 24 2.69 2.73 21.64
N ILE A 25 2.54 1.61 20.92
CA ILE A 25 3.66 0.69 20.68
C ILE A 25 4.68 1.39 19.80
N ALA A 26 5.94 1.46 20.24
CA ALA A 26 7.00 2.07 19.47
C ALA A 26 7.20 1.29 18.14
N PRO A 27 7.54 1.97 17.02
CA PRO A 27 7.79 1.30 15.75
C PRO A 27 8.79 0.14 15.87
N SER A 28 9.86 0.31 16.65
CA SER A 28 10.87 -0.73 16.88
C SER A 28 10.35 -1.99 17.60
N GLN A 29 9.19 -1.90 18.25
CA GLN A 29 8.53 -2.98 18.98
C GLN A 29 7.38 -3.62 18.20
N ARG A 30 6.94 -3.03 17.08
CA ARG A 30 5.92 -3.61 16.20
C ARG A 30 6.53 -4.76 15.41
N ILE A 31 6.01 -5.96 15.59
CA ILE A 31 6.55 -7.20 14.99
C ILE A 31 5.48 -8.07 14.33
N ARG A 32 4.18 -7.80 14.54
CA ARG A 32 3.07 -8.56 13.96
C ARG A 32 2.35 -7.72 12.91
N TYR A 33 1.95 -8.33 11.79
CA TYR A 33 1.12 -7.62 10.80
C TYR A 33 -0.22 -7.14 11.40
N SER A 34 -0.93 -8.03 12.11
CA SER A 34 -2.19 -7.69 12.78
C SER A 34 -1.95 -6.83 14.02
N ILE A 35 -2.36 -5.55 13.94
CA ILE A 35 -2.27 -4.62 15.07
C ILE A 35 -3.13 -5.04 16.27
N THR A 36 -4.31 -5.63 16.01
CA THR A 36 -5.16 -6.19 17.08
C THR A 36 -4.44 -7.31 17.82
N THR A 37 -3.73 -8.20 17.10
CA THR A 37 -2.94 -9.27 17.72
C THR A 37 -1.71 -8.74 18.45
N GLU A 38 -1.11 -7.65 17.98
CA GLU A 38 -0.02 -6.99 18.68
C GLU A 38 -0.47 -6.50 20.05
N TYR A 39 -1.52 -5.66 20.11
CA TYR A 39 -2.04 -5.14 21.37
C TYR A 39 -2.56 -6.25 22.29
N SER A 40 -3.32 -7.22 21.75
CA SER A 40 -3.85 -8.32 22.57
C SER A 40 -2.78 -9.24 23.13
N SER A 41 -1.55 -9.20 22.60
CA SER A 41 -0.42 -9.97 23.13
C SER A 41 0.28 -9.28 24.31
N LEU A 42 0.03 -7.98 24.51
CA LEU A 42 0.48 -7.23 25.69
C LEU A 42 -0.51 -7.40 26.84
N ASP A 43 -1.79 -7.27 26.54
CA ASP A 43 -2.90 -7.53 27.46
C ASP A 43 -4.12 -7.96 26.63
N GLU A 44 -4.77 -9.06 27.00
CA GLU A 44 -5.90 -9.61 26.26
C GLU A 44 -7.07 -8.60 26.16
N SER A 45 -7.28 -7.78 27.19
CA SER A 45 -8.33 -6.75 27.23
C SER A 45 -8.14 -5.67 26.17
N TYR A 46 -6.92 -5.43 25.71
CA TYR A 46 -6.66 -4.42 24.66
C TYR A 46 -7.25 -4.81 23.31
N ARG A 47 -7.61 -6.08 23.12
CA ARG A 47 -8.36 -6.51 21.93
C ARG A 47 -9.64 -5.69 21.78
N ASP A 48 -10.40 -5.53 22.86
CA ASP A 48 -11.70 -4.85 22.83
C ASP A 48 -11.53 -3.35 22.59
N TYR A 49 -10.50 -2.75 23.20
CA TYR A 49 -10.15 -1.34 22.97
C TYR A 49 -9.81 -1.06 21.52
N VAL A 50 -8.98 -1.93 20.91
CA VAL A 50 -8.63 -1.82 19.50
C VAL A 50 -9.88 -1.95 18.62
N LEU A 51 -10.74 -2.95 18.87
CA LEU A 51 -11.95 -3.15 18.08
C LEU A 51 -12.92 -1.97 18.23
N GLU A 52 -13.09 -1.43 19.44
CA GLU A 52 -13.93 -0.25 19.67
C GLU A 52 -13.44 0.96 18.87
N ILE A 53 -12.13 1.22 18.85
CA ILE A 53 -11.55 2.30 18.04
C ILE A 53 -11.76 2.03 16.55
N LEU A 54 -11.41 0.84 16.06
CA LEU A 54 -11.57 0.47 14.65
C LEU A 54 -13.05 0.52 14.20
N TYR A 55 -13.99 0.30 15.12
CA TYR A 55 -15.42 0.37 14.83
C TYR A 55 -16.00 1.76 15.06
N SER A 56 -15.24 2.68 15.64
CA SER A 56 -15.70 4.04 15.90
C SER A 56 -15.85 4.84 14.61
N ARG A 57 -16.90 5.65 14.57
CA ARG A 57 -17.20 6.54 13.46
C ARG A 57 -16.10 7.60 13.33
N GLY A 58 -15.68 7.85 12.10
CA GLY A 58 -14.68 8.83 11.71
C GLY A 58 -13.25 8.30 11.80
N PHE A 59 -13.01 7.13 12.39
CA PHE A 59 -11.66 6.63 12.59
C PHE A 59 -10.92 6.47 11.26
N PHE A 60 -11.47 5.71 10.30
CA PHE A 60 -10.77 5.41 9.05
C PHE A 60 -10.67 6.63 8.13
N GLU A 61 -11.67 7.51 8.17
CA GLU A 61 -11.69 8.76 7.40
C GLU A 61 -10.64 9.76 7.91
N SER A 62 -10.33 9.73 9.21
CA SER A 62 -9.39 10.66 9.85
C SER A 62 -7.92 10.21 9.84
N ILE A 63 -7.62 8.98 9.40
CA ILE A 63 -6.24 8.45 9.42
C ILE A 63 -5.36 9.35 8.53
N PRO A 64 -4.24 9.91 9.04
CA PRO A 64 -3.38 10.73 8.21
C PRO A 64 -2.67 9.88 7.14
N PRO A 65 -2.36 10.45 5.96
CA PRO A 65 -1.56 9.77 4.98
C PRO A 65 -0.14 9.51 5.50
N ILE A 66 0.48 8.42 5.03
CA ILE A 66 1.91 8.19 5.18
C ILE A 66 2.66 9.28 4.39
N PRO A 67 3.81 9.78 4.88
CA PRO A 67 4.62 10.75 4.15
C PRO A 67 4.87 10.31 2.70
N GLY A 68 4.67 11.24 1.76
CA GLY A 68 4.84 10.99 0.33
C GLY A 68 3.73 10.16 -0.34
N ALA A 69 2.83 9.49 0.39
CA ALA A 69 1.86 8.56 -0.20
C ALA A 69 0.99 9.15 -1.31
N ILE A 70 0.39 10.31 -1.04
CA ILE A 70 -0.48 10.99 -2.01
C ILE A 70 0.31 11.42 -3.25
N GLN A 71 1.53 11.92 -3.05
CA GLN A 71 2.41 12.35 -4.14
C GLN A 71 2.93 11.16 -4.95
N GLY A 72 3.41 10.11 -4.29
CA GLY A 72 3.93 8.90 -4.92
C GLY A 72 2.89 8.21 -5.81
N VAL A 73 1.63 8.10 -5.36
CA VAL A 73 0.54 7.59 -6.21
C VAL A 73 0.29 8.48 -7.42
N LYS A 74 0.30 9.81 -7.26
CA LYS A 74 0.17 10.75 -8.38
C LYS A 74 1.31 10.64 -9.37
N LEU A 75 2.55 10.44 -8.88
CA LEU A 75 3.73 10.24 -9.70
C LEU A 75 3.62 8.93 -10.49
N LEU A 76 3.26 7.81 -9.84
CA LEU A 76 3.00 6.53 -10.52
C LEU A 76 1.95 6.66 -11.61
N ALA A 77 0.81 7.30 -11.32
CA ALA A 77 -0.25 7.54 -12.31
C ALA A 77 0.18 8.50 -13.44
N SER A 78 1.29 9.22 -13.26
CA SER A 78 1.86 10.11 -14.27
C SER A 78 2.94 9.44 -15.12
N VAL A 79 3.40 8.23 -14.75
CA VAL A 79 4.38 7.48 -15.55
C VAL A 79 3.73 7.05 -16.89
N PRO A 80 4.32 7.42 -18.04
CA PRO A 80 3.87 6.95 -19.35
C PRO A 80 3.92 5.42 -19.50
N ASN A 81 2.89 4.81 -20.10
CA ASN A 81 2.87 3.37 -20.47
C ASN A 81 3.67 3.06 -21.74
N VAL A 82 4.10 4.08 -22.48
CA VAL A 82 4.83 3.91 -23.75
C VAL A 82 6.19 4.58 -23.59
N LYS A 83 7.28 3.88 -23.95
CA LYS A 83 8.63 4.45 -24.12
C LYS A 83 8.71 5.40 -25.33
N ALA A 84 7.67 6.18 -25.59
CA ALA A 84 7.71 7.25 -26.57
C ALA A 84 8.52 8.39 -25.94
N ARG A 85 9.84 8.38 -26.19
CA ARG A 85 10.74 9.53 -25.97
C ARG A 85 10.29 10.67 -26.87
N THR A 86 9.19 11.32 -26.50
CA THR A 86 8.82 12.63 -27.01
C THR A 86 8.72 13.55 -25.81
N SER A 87 9.30 14.73 -25.95
CA SER A 87 9.76 15.62 -24.89
C SER A 87 8.64 16.26 -24.05
N SER A 88 7.45 15.67 -23.99
CA SER A 88 6.26 16.27 -23.38
C SER A 88 5.30 15.20 -22.84
N SER A 89 5.76 14.44 -21.83
CA SER A 89 4.97 13.48 -21.04
C SER A 89 3.63 14.06 -20.53
N ALA A 90 3.56 15.39 -20.34
CA ALA A 90 2.37 16.09 -19.86
C ALA A 90 1.13 16.00 -20.79
N LEU A 91 1.29 15.70 -22.09
CA LEU A 91 0.19 15.64 -23.06
C LEU A 91 -0.29 14.22 -23.40
N LEU A 92 0.25 13.18 -22.76
CA LEU A 92 -0.18 11.81 -23.05
C LEU A 92 -1.63 11.60 -22.60
N PRO A 93 -2.51 11.09 -23.48
CA PRO A 93 -3.86 10.67 -23.12
C PRO A 93 -3.88 9.73 -21.91
N CYS A 94 -4.91 9.82 -21.06
CA CYS A 94 -5.03 9.03 -19.84
C CYS A 94 -4.98 7.50 -20.07
N HIS A 95 -5.42 7.02 -21.24
CA HIS A 95 -5.34 5.59 -21.61
C HIS A 95 -3.92 5.10 -21.92
N LEU A 96 -2.94 6.00 -22.01
CA LEU A 96 -1.51 5.69 -22.16
C LEU A 96 -0.72 5.89 -20.86
N ARG A 97 -1.37 5.99 -19.70
CA ARG A 97 -0.74 6.12 -18.38
C ARG A 97 -1.01 4.92 -17.48
N HIS A 98 -0.14 4.71 -16.49
CA HIS A 98 -0.31 3.60 -15.54
C HIS A 98 -1.61 3.79 -14.76
N GLN A 99 -2.42 2.73 -14.71
CA GLN A 99 -3.64 2.74 -13.92
C GLN A 99 -3.29 2.36 -12.48
N VAL A 100 -3.56 3.25 -11.54
CA VAL A 100 -3.38 2.98 -10.12
C VAL A 100 -4.75 2.86 -9.45
N ILE A 101 -5.05 1.67 -8.93
CA ILE A 101 -6.27 1.38 -8.20
C ILE A 101 -5.89 1.21 -6.73
N VAL A 102 -6.55 1.96 -5.85
CA VAL A 102 -6.34 1.77 -4.41
C VAL A 102 -7.25 0.66 -3.95
N THR A 103 -6.68 -0.36 -3.29
CA THR A 103 -7.47 -1.46 -2.72
C THR A 103 -7.31 -1.52 -1.20
N SER A 104 -8.38 -1.93 -0.53
CA SER A 104 -8.38 -2.15 0.91
C SER A 104 -9.31 -3.29 1.29
N SER A 105 -8.89 -4.10 2.24
CA SER A 105 -9.85 -4.92 3.00
C SER A 105 -10.58 -4.05 4.01
N TYR A 106 -11.72 -4.55 4.49
CA TYR A 106 -12.57 -3.85 5.45
C TYR A 106 -13.04 -4.82 6.53
N LEU A 107 -13.39 -4.26 7.68
CA LEU A 107 -13.90 -5.02 8.82
C LEU A 107 -15.40 -5.24 8.60
N LEU A 108 -15.80 -6.50 8.42
CA LEU A 108 -17.18 -6.88 8.10
C LEU A 108 -18.19 -6.43 9.16
N ASP A 109 -17.79 -6.49 10.43
CA ASP A 109 -18.65 -6.14 11.56
C ASP A 109 -18.69 -4.62 11.83
N SER A 110 -17.85 -3.83 11.14
CA SER A 110 -17.85 -2.38 11.28
C SER A 110 -18.88 -1.72 10.37
N ARG A 111 -19.79 -0.93 10.95
CA ARG A 111 -20.76 -0.11 10.19
C ARG A 111 -20.11 1.05 9.42
N HIS A 112 -18.87 1.38 9.76
CA HIS A 112 -18.21 2.62 9.35
C HIS A 112 -17.04 2.40 8.39
N CYS A 113 -16.23 1.35 8.66
CA CYS A 113 -14.96 1.05 7.98
C CYS A 113 -15.03 1.15 6.45
N ALA A 114 -15.97 0.43 5.83
CA ALA A 114 -16.10 0.40 4.38
C ALA A 114 -16.40 1.79 3.79
N SER A 115 -17.39 2.50 4.35
CA SER A 115 -17.82 3.79 3.84
C SER A 115 -16.76 4.88 4.01
N GLU A 116 -16.03 4.87 5.13
CA GLU A 116 -14.99 5.84 5.44
C GLU A 116 -13.76 5.65 4.58
N LYS A 117 -13.34 4.40 4.36
CA LYS A 117 -12.23 4.08 3.44
C LYS A 117 -12.48 4.57 2.01
N LYS A 118 -13.73 4.55 1.55
CA LYS A 118 -14.10 5.09 0.23
C LYS A 118 -14.07 6.62 0.15
N LYS A 119 -14.21 7.31 1.28
CA LYS A 119 -14.09 8.78 1.34
C LYS A 119 -12.65 9.24 1.49
N TRP A 120 -11.79 8.36 2.00
CA TRP A 120 -10.39 8.63 2.25
C TRP A 120 -9.56 8.71 0.95
N PRO A 121 -8.60 9.64 0.85
CA PRO A 121 -8.37 10.78 1.74
C PRO A 121 -9.36 11.89 1.40
N GLU A 122 -9.93 12.56 2.40
CA GLU A 122 -10.73 13.75 2.13
C GLU A 122 -9.79 14.95 1.95
N PRO A 123 -9.65 15.53 0.74
CA PRO A 123 -8.78 16.69 0.55
C PRO A 123 -9.43 17.92 1.22
N PRO A 124 -8.63 18.83 1.82
CA PRO A 124 -9.14 20.08 2.42
C PRO A 124 -9.92 20.96 1.42
N THR A 125 -9.63 20.81 0.13
CA THR A 125 -10.31 21.47 -0.98
C THR A 125 -10.60 20.41 -2.04
N GLY A 126 -11.86 20.26 -2.46
CA GLY A 126 -12.35 19.22 -3.39
C GLY A 126 -11.74 19.23 -4.81
N THR A 127 -10.60 19.87 -5.02
CA THR A 127 -9.85 20.01 -6.28
C THR A 127 -8.81 18.91 -6.48
N THR A 128 -8.50 18.10 -5.48
CA THR A 128 -7.63 16.92 -5.65
C THR A 128 -8.47 15.72 -6.09
N PRO A 129 -8.09 14.99 -7.16
CA PRO A 129 -8.78 13.77 -7.55
C PRO A 129 -8.86 12.79 -6.37
N ARG A 130 -10.06 12.33 -6.02
CA ARG A 130 -10.24 11.26 -5.04
C ARG A 130 -9.63 9.98 -5.61
N PHE A 131 -8.97 9.19 -4.77
CA PHE A 131 -8.63 7.83 -5.16
C PHE A 131 -9.92 7.01 -5.23
N ILE A 132 -10.06 6.21 -6.27
CA ILE A 132 -11.08 5.17 -6.30
C ILE A 132 -10.55 4.04 -5.40
N VAL A 133 -11.25 3.80 -4.29
CA VAL A 133 -10.90 2.76 -3.32
C VAL A 133 -11.81 1.56 -3.52
N ASP A 134 -11.24 0.48 -4.05
CA ASP A 134 -11.92 -0.80 -4.21
C ASP A 134 -11.79 -1.62 -2.93
N LEU A 135 -12.95 -1.96 -2.36
CA LEU A 135 -13.03 -2.76 -1.15
C LEU A 135 -13.08 -4.23 -1.50
N VAL A 136 -12.02 -4.96 -1.14
CA VAL A 136 -11.89 -6.39 -1.41
C VAL A 136 -11.42 -7.15 -0.18
N LEU A 137 -12.11 -8.24 0.15
CA LEU A 137 -11.70 -9.13 1.23
C LEU A 137 -10.59 -10.07 0.77
N ASP A 138 -10.63 -10.47 -0.50
CA ASP A 138 -9.65 -11.36 -1.10
C ASP A 138 -8.90 -10.64 -2.22
N LYS A 139 -7.67 -10.21 -1.91
CA LYS A 139 -6.78 -9.54 -2.87
C LYS A 139 -6.19 -10.50 -3.90
N THR A 140 -6.26 -11.82 -3.69
CA THR A 140 -5.74 -12.80 -4.67
C THR A 140 -6.57 -12.85 -5.94
N LEU A 141 -7.80 -12.35 -5.92
CA LEU A 141 -8.69 -12.25 -7.08
C LEU A 141 -8.54 -10.93 -7.86
N LEU A 142 -7.70 -10.01 -7.38
CA LEU A 142 -7.43 -8.75 -8.08
C LEU A 142 -6.55 -8.99 -9.31
N PHE A 143 -7.03 -8.54 -10.46
CA PHE A 143 -6.24 -8.52 -11.68
C PHE A 143 -5.37 -7.26 -11.74
N GLY A 144 -4.08 -7.42 -12.04
CA GLY A 144 -3.14 -6.31 -12.22
C GLY A 144 -1.70 -6.78 -12.31
N ASP A 145 -0.79 -5.92 -12.76
CA ASP A 145 0.62 -6.31 -12.89
C ASP A 145 1.32 -6.34 -11.52
N VAL A 146 0.97 -5.40 -10.64
CA VAL A 146 1.65 -5.17 -9.36
C VAL A 146 0.64 -4.91 -8.24
N LEU A 147 0.86 -5.56 -7.10
CA LEU A 147 0.22 -5.24 -5.82
C LEU A 147 1.27 -4.69 -4.84
N ILE A 148 1.15 -3.42 -4.47
CA ILE A 148 1.94 -2.80 -3.38
C ILE A 148 1.16 -2.98 -2.07
N ASP A 149 1.67 -3.79 -1.17
CA ASP A 149 0.99 -4.14 0.08
C ASP A 149 1.98 -4.32 1.24
N ASP A 150 1.59 -3.93 2.44
CA ASP A 150 2.34 -4.05 3.69
C ASP A 150 2.26 -5.45 4.32
N ASN A 151 1.26 -6.25 3.93
CA ASN A 151 1.14 -7.62 4.38
C ASN A 151 2.21 -8.52 3.75
N PRO A 152 3.15 -9.08 4.53
CA PRO A 152 4.23 -9.91 3.99
C PRO A 152 3.75 -11.24 3.38
N ARG A 153 2.49 -11.64 3.60
CA ARG A 153 1.93 -12.89 3.11
C ARG A 153 0.48 -12.72 2.68
N ILE A 154 0.28 -12.39 1.41
CA ILE A 154 -1.05 -12.35 0.79
C ILE A 154 -1.53 -13.78 0.51
N THR A 155 -2.71 -14.13 1.04
CA THR A 155 -3.35 -15.44 0.84
C THR A 155 -4.83 -15.24 0.57
N GLY A 156 -5.44 -16.19 -0.12
CA GLY A 156 -6.85 -16.13 -0.50
C GLY A 156 -7.27 -17.34 -1.32
N SER A 157 -8.37 -17.20 -2.05
CA SER A 157 -8.98 -18.24 -2.87
C SER A 157 -8.22 -18.54 -4.16
N CYS A 158 -7.40 -17.62 -4.67
CA CYS A 158 -6.60 -17.82 -5.89
C CYS A 158 -5.13 -18.07 -5.56
N SER A 159 -4.57 -19.15 -6.11
CA SER A 159 -3.15 -19.51 -5.96
C SER A 159 -2.64 -20.12 -7.29
N PRO A 160 -1.68 -19.48 -7.99
CA PRO A 160 -1.10 -18.17 -7.66
C PRO A 160 -2.14 -17.04 -7.72
N PRO A 161 -1.93 -15.92 -7.01
CA PRO A 161 -2.82 -14.76 -7.12
C PRO A 161 -2.90 -14.24 -8.55
N MET A 162 -4.01 -13.57 -8.89
CA MET A 162 -4.27 -13.02 -10.22
C MET A 162 -3.40 -11.80 -10.58
N PHE A 163 -2.79 -11.15 -9.59
CA PHE A 163 -1.81 -10.09 -9.84
C PHE A 163 -0.43 -10.66 -10.12
N GLY A 164 0.37 -9.99 -10.96
CA GLY A 164 1.68 -10.48 -11.41
C GLY A 164 2.74 -10.54 -10.29
N HIS A 165 2.99 -9.41 -9.64
CA HIS A 165 4.03 -9.27 -8.62
C HIS A 165 3.50 -8.61 -7.34
N GLN A 166 3.94 -9.12 -6.19
CA GLN A 166 3.82 -8.41 -4.93
C GLN A 166 5.08 -7.56 -4.69
N VAL A 167 4.88 -6.28 -4.39
CA VAL A 167 5.90 -5.41 -3.80
C VAL A 167 5.54 -5.20 -2.33
N LEU A 168 6.42 -5.63 -1.42
CA LEU A 168 6.20 -5.43 0.00
C LEU A 168 6.50 -3.96 0.37
N PHE A 169 5.48 -3.23 0.78
CA PHE A 169 5.66 -1.88 1.32
C PHE A 169 6.21 -1.98 2.74
N THR A 170 7.29 -1.27 3.03
CA THR A 170 7.96 -1.41 4.31
C THR A 170 7.14 -0.79 5.44
N GLN A 171 6.95 -1.60 6.48
CA GLN A 171 6.37 -1.21 7.75
C GLN A 171 7.19 -1.82 8.88
N PRO A 172 7.18 -1.25 10.10
CA PRO A 172 8.05 -1.71 11.17
C PRO A 172 7.92 -3.22 11.47
N TYR A 173 6.70 -3.75 11.43
CA TYR A 173 6.41 -5.17 11.68
C TYR A 173 6.80 -6.13 10.55
N ASN A 174 7.16 -5.63 9.36
CA ASN A 174 7.54 -6.46 8.22
C ASN A 174 9.02 -6.32 7.81
N MET A 175 9.83 -5.59 8.59
CA MET A 175 11.27 -5.38 8.33
C MET A 175 12.06 -6.67 8.19
N ARG A 176 11.67 -7.73 8.92
CA ARG A 176 12.33 -9.05 8.88
C ARG A 176 11.73 -9.99 7.84
N ALA A 177 10.63 -9.61 7.19
CA ALA A 177 10.00 -10.44 6.18
C ALA A 177 10.84 -10.45 4.90
N LYS A 178 11.03 -11.64 4.32
CA LYS A 178 11.64 -11.78 3.00
C LYS A 178 10.64 -11.30 1.94
N ALA A 179 11.10 -10.48 1.00
CA ALA A 179 10.32 -10.06 -0.15
C ALA A 179 11.22 -10.06 -1.39
N ARG A 180 10.64 -10.39 -2.55
CA ARG A 180 11.35 -10.30 -3.83
C ARG A 180 11.58 -8.85 -4.23
N LEU A 181 10.56 -8.01 -4.04
CA LEU A 181 10.58 -6.58 -4.27
C LEU A 181 10.07 -5.89 -3.01
N ARG A 182 10.72 -4.78 -2.62
CA ARG A 182 10.38 -4.01 -1.44
C ARG A 182 10.40 -2.52 -1.79
N LEU A 183 9.45 -1.77 -1.24
CA LEU A 183 9.37 -0.33 -1.36
C LEU A 183 9.45 0.28 0.05
N ASP A 184 10.55 0.96 0.36
CA ASP A 184 10.82 1.49 1.71
C ASP A 184 10.12 2.81 2.02
N GLY A 185 9.61 3.49 1.00
CA GLY A 185 8.88 4.73 1.10
C GLY A 185 8.33 5.13 -0.26
N TRP A 186 7.51 6.17 -0.28
CA TRP A 186 6.94 6.67 -1.52
C TRP A 186 7.92 7.54 -2.31
N PHE A 187 7.82 7.45 -3.62
CA PHE A 187 8.58 8.27 -4.56
C PHE A 187 8.35 9.76 -4.31
N THR A 188 9.42 10.53 -4.41
CA THR A 188 9.43 11.99 -4.33
C THR A 188 9.58 12.64 -5.70
N THR A 189 10.10 11.89 -6.68
CA THR A 189 10.35 12.35 -8.05
C THR A 189 9.70 11.44 -9.09
N LEU A 190 9.51 11.95 -10.32
CA LEU A 190 8.96 11.14 -11.42
C LEU A 190 9.95 10.06 -11.84
N GLU A 191 11.24 10.37 -11.83
CA GLU A 191 12.33 9.47 -12.17
C GLU A 191 12.33 8.22 -11.27
N GLU A 192 12.12 8.38 -9.96
CA GLU A 192 11.98 7.26 -9.04
C GLU A 192 10.76 6.37 -9.37
N ALA A 193 9.63 6.98 -9.74
CA ALA A 193 8.44 6.26 -10.13
C ALA A 193 8.62 5.51 -11.48
N GLU A 194 9.36 6.10 -12.43
CA GLU A 194 9.73 5.47 -13.70
C GLU A 194 10.63 4.25 -13.47
N VAL A 195 11.64 4.36 -12.60
CA VAL A 195 12.51 3.24 -12.22
C VAL A 195 11.69 2.13 -11.57
N PHE A 196 10.76 2.46 -10.66
CA PHE A 196 9.86 1.47 -10.06
C PHE A 196 9.04 0.72 -11.10
N VAL A 197 8.44 1.45 -12.05
CA VAL A 197 7.69 0.86 -13.17
C VAL A 197 8.59 -0.04 -14.01
N GLU A 198 9.81 0.38 -14.34
CA GLU A 198 10.73 -0.42 -15.14
C GLU A 198 11.12 -1.73 -14.44
N VAL A 199 11.42 -1.68 -13.14
CA VAL A 199 11.76 -2.86 -12.33
C VAL A 199 10.57 -3.81 -12.21
N THR A 200 9.36 -3.28 -12.00
CA THR A 200 8.15 -4.09 -11.77
C THR A 200 7.49 -4.60 -13.04
N SER A 201 7.63 -3.89 -14.16
CA SER A 201 7.21 -4.35 -15.49
C SER A 201 8.20 -5.35 -16.11
N GLY A 202 9.40 -5.45 -15.55
CA GLY A 202 10.42 -6.44 -15.89
C GLY A 202 10.98 -6.34 -17.31
N PHE A 203 10.68 -5.29 -18.08
CA PHE A 203 10.68 -5.35 -19.56
C PHE A 203 9.91 -6.59 -20.04
N THR A 204 8.62 -6.40 -20.34
CA THR A 204 7.81 -7.21 -21.27
C THR A 204 8.60 -8.26 -22.06
N ARG A 205 8.20 -9.54 -21.92
CA ARG A 205 8.41 -10.62 -22.91
C ARG A 205 9.11 -10.12 -24.17
N ILE A 206 10.33 -10.58 -24.42
CA ILE A 206 10.91 -10.55 -25.76
C ILE A 206 9.86 -11.17 -26.69
N LEU A 207 9.19 -10.33 -27.48
CA LEU A 207 8.47 -10.79 -28.66
C LEU A 207 9.55 -11.19 -29.66
N GLY A 208 10.00 -12.44 -29.57
CA GLY A 208 10.97 -13.01 -30.51
C GLY A 208 12.03 -13.90 -29.86
N SER A 209 11.75 -15.21 -29.85
CA SER A 209 12.69 -16.35 -29.84
C SER A 209 13.75 -16.48 -28.73
N GLU A 210 13.57 -17.59 -28.00
CA GLU A 210 14.57 -18.55 -27.49
C GLU A 210 15.69 -18.10 -26.55
N SER A 211 15.73 -18.81 -25.41
CA SER A 211 16.87 -19.13 -24.54
C SER A 211 17.82 -17.99 -24.16
N ASP A 212 17.78 -17.57 -22.89
CA ASP A 212 18.94 -17.83 -22.04
C ASP A 212 18.66 -17.61 -20.54
N ASN A 213 19.04 -18.63 -19.77
CA ASN A 213 19.07 -18.66 -18.32
C ASN A 213 20.28 -17.88 -17.81
N ASN A 214 20.08 -16.73 -17.17
CA ASN A 214 20.84 -16.30 -15.97
C ASN A 214 20.44 -14.90 -15.54
N PHE A 215 19.76 -14.77 -14.40
CA PHE A 215 19.69 -13.48 -13.68
C PHE A 215 19.91 -13.73 -12.19
N ASN A 216 21.19 -13.80 -11.82
CA ASN A 216 21.65 -13.56 -10.46
C ASN A 216 22.09 -12.09 -10.37
N GLY A 217 21.44 -11.34 -9.48
CA GLY A 217 22.01 -10.14 -8.87
C GLY A 217 21.45 -8.81 -9.34
N ILE A 218 20.46 -8.28 -8.63
CA ILE A 218 20.37 -6.86 -8.27
C ILE A 218 19.79 -6.78 -6.85
N SER A 219 20.68 -6.86 -5.86
CA SER A 219 20.40 -6.31 -4.52
C SER A 219 20.91 -4.87 -4.53
N SER A 220 20.21 -4.00 -3.81
CA SER A 220 20.50 -2.58 -3.56
C SER A 220 20.28 -1.62 -4.73
N VAL A 221 19.05 -1.13 -4.88
CA VAL A 221 18.79 0.27 -5.27
C VAL A 221 17.65 0.77 -4.39
N ILE A 222 17.83 1.96 -3.81
CA ILE A 222 17.00 2.72 -2.86
C ILE A 222 17.51 2.64 -1.40
N ALA A 223 18.62 3.34 -1.18
CA ALA A 223 19.00 3.94 0.09
C ALA A 223 19.90 5.15 -0.22
N ALA A 224 19.28 6.32 -0.38
CA ALA A 224 19.89 7.63 -0.23
C ALA A 224 18.76 8.64 0.01
#